data_AF-A0A067F0K3-F1
#
_entry.id   AF-A0A067F0K3-F1
#
_cell.length_a   1.000
_cell.length_b   1.000
_cell.length_c   1.000
_cell.angle_alpha   90.00
_cell.angle_beta   90.00
_cell.angle_gamma   90.00
#
_symmetry.space_group_name_H-M   'P 1'
#
loop_
_entity.id
_entity.type
_entity.pdbx_description
1 polymer ?
#
loop_
_entity_poly.entity_id
_entity_poly.type
_entity_poly.pdbx_seq_one_letter_code
_entity_poly.pdbx_strand_id
1 'polypeptide(L)'
;MATNTINLSLSPVPSLRLLSPYSPQNAPSLSFYSHFRPPIQLPSISHNTYKYTTATPRSLVIVTAVKTLSDTELVAVPLTAEEFNSKFPSETGVYAVYDKNDELQFVGISRNIGASVFSHLKSVPELCCSVKVGVVDDPDRTALTQAWKSWMEEHIQATGKIPPGNESGNNTWVRQPPKKKKPDLRLTPGHNVQLTVPLEELIDKLVKENKVVAFIKGSRSAPMCGFSQKVIGILESQGVDYESVDVLDEEYNNGLRETLKKYSNWPTFPQIFVNGELVGGCDILSSMYEKGRFKLHDQLELLEFKDQYVIKSVESPDQGFSIDRRDGNIEPLNDEACSGSPSQTSTIYGVAGTIRLLAGKYVLVITSRKEAGTFLGFPVFRVTSMKFLHCNEALKFSNYQEKKDEVYFMNLLKVVEATPGLYYSYETDITLNLQRRCKLAEGWMSKPIWKQADPRFVWNRNLLEELIECKLKLNDSPAVITLLSRRCNRRLGTRMWRRGANLEGDTANFIETEQLLETEGFKSSLLQ
;
A
#
# COMPACT_ATOMS: atom_id res chain seq x y z
N MET A 1 -16.47 40.63 14.02
CA MET A 1 -17.55 41.43 13.38
C MET A 1 -17.63 41.00 11.92
N ALA A 2 -18.79 40.77 11.31
CA ALA A 2 -20.15 40.70 11.86
C ALA A 2 -20.57 39.23 12.13
N THR A 3 -21.47 39.03 13.08
CA THR A 3 -21.97 37.71 13.52
C THR A 3 -23.47 37.61 13.26
N ASN A 4 -23.89 36.72 12.36
CA ASN A 4 -25.31 36.41 12.14
C ASN A 4 -25.68 35.09 12.83
N THR A 5 -26.12 35.20 14.08
CA THR A 5 -26.68 34.08 14.85
C THR A 5 -28.15 33.88 14.48
N ILE A 6 -28.50 32.73 13.92
CA ILE A 6 -29.90 32.39 13.60
C ILE A 6 -30.44 31.43 14.65
N ASN A 7 -31.21 31.95 15.60
CA ASN A 7 -32.10 31.14 16.44
C ASN A 7 -33.41 30.87 15.69
N LEU A 8 -33.90 29.63 15.75
CA LEU A 8 -35.24 29.27 15.27
C LEU A 8 -35.98 28.46 16.33
N SER A 9 -37.07 29.02 16.84
CA SER A 9 -37.98 28.40 17.81
C SER A 9 -38.99 27.47 17.13
N LEU A 10 -39.33 26.35 17.77
CA LEU A 10 -40.32 25.40 17.30
C LEU A 10 -41.76 25.89 17.50
N SER A 11 -42.56 25.88 16.44
CA SER A 11 -44.04 25.91 16.48
C SER A 11 -44.62 25.20 15.25
N PRO A 12 -45.82 24.57 15.32
CA PRO A 12 -46.18 23.44 14.45
C PRO A 12 -46.89 23.76 13.12
N VAL A 13 -46.98 22.71 12.29
CA VAL A 13 -47.62 22.64 10.95
C VAL A 13 -49.14 22.89 10.99
N PRO A 14 -49.76 23.27 9.85
CA PRO A 14 -50.69 22.29 9.25
C PRO A 14 -50.70 22.18 7.70
N SER A 15 -50.69 20.93 7.23
CA SER A 15 -51.34 20.37 6.01
C SER A 15 -51.37 21.12 4.66
N LEU A 16 -50.59 20.59 3.71
CA LEU A 16 -51.00 20.10 2.37
C LEU A 16 -52.24 20.71 1.65
N ARG A 17 -52.01 21.23 0.43
CA ARG A 17 -52.82 20.89 -0.76
C ARG A 17 -51.94 20.76 -2.01
N LEU A 18 -52.25 19.80 -2.88
CA LEU A 18 -51.66 19.70 -4.22
C LEU A 18 -52.49 20.52 -5.23
N LEU A 19 -51.80 21.24 -6.13
CA LEU A 19 -52.28 21.51 -7.48
C LEU A 19 -51.11 21.40 -8.47
N SER A 20 -51.45 21.16 -9.74
CA SER A 20 -50.55 20.83 -10.84
C SER A 20 -51.29 21.11 -12.17
N PRO A 21 -50.61 21.22 -13.31
CA PRO A 21 -49.44 22.05 -13.58
C PRO A 21 -49.74 23.07 -14.70
N TYR A 22 -49.09 24.23 -14.69
CA TYR A 22 -49.02 25.09 -15.87
C TYR A 22 -47.57 25.39 -16.23
N SER A 23 -47.25 25.18 -17.50
CA SER A 23 -46.05 25.68 -18.17
C SER A 23 -46.49 26.78 -19.13
N PRO A 24 -45.68 27.82 -19.31
CA PRO A 24 -45.31 28.10 -20.68
C PRO A 24 -43.81 28.31 -20.89
N GLN A 25 -43.45 27.98 -22.12
CA GLN A 25 -42.25 28.38 -22.84
C GLN A 25 -41.80 29.82 -22.53
N ASN A 26 -40.49 30.00 -22.34
CA ASN A 26 -39.71 30.87 -23.23
C ASN A 26 -38.21 30.68 -22.97
N ALA A 27 -37.42 30.76 -24.04
CA ALA A 27 -35.96 30.77 -23.99
C ALA A 27 -35.43 31.95 -24.81
N PRO A 28 -34.49 32.74 -24.30
CA PRO A 28 -33.62 33.58 -25.12
C PRO A 28 -32.24 32.93 -25.27
N SER A 29 -31.73 32.89 -26.50
CA SER A 29 -30.34 32.56 -26.79
C SER A 29 -29.43 33.74 -26.44
N LEU A 30 -28.26 33.46 -25.85
CA LEU A 30 -27.14 34.40 -25.81
C LEU A 30 -25.87 33.69 -26.26
N SER A 31 -25.43 34.04 -27.46
CA SER A 31 -24.09 33.75 -27.96
C SER A 31 -23.16 34.93 -27.62
N PHE A 32 -21.93 34.62 -27.21
CA PHE A 32 -20.85 35.60 -27.17
C PHE A 32 -19.63 35.06 -27.89
N TYR A 33 -19.07 35.89 -28.76
CA TYR A 33 -17.89 35.62 -29.58
C TYR A 33 -16.70 36.41 -29.02
N SER A 34 -15.49 35.88 -29.25
CA SER A 34 -14.21 36.63 -29.28
C SER A 34 -13.69 37.19 -27.92
N HIS A 35 -12.41 37.52 -27.74
CA HIS A 35 -11.25 37.47 -28.64
C HIS A 35 -10.05 36.77 -27.95
N PHE A 36 -9.17 36.14 -28.76
CA PHE A 36 -7.83 35.75 -28.32
C PHE A 36 -6.88 36.96 -28.26
N ARG A 37 -5.87 36.89 -27.37
CA ARG A 37 -4.59 37.62 -27.48
C ARG A 37 -3.43 36.62 -27.36
N PRO A 38 -2.31 36.82 -28.06
CA PRO A 38 -1.15 35.93 -28.01
C PRO A 38 -0.30 36.15 -26.73
N PRO A 39 0.47 35.14 -26.30
CA PRO A 39 1.45 35.28 -25.21
C PRO A 39 2.71 36.03 -25.65
N ILE A 40 3.44 36.56 -24.67
CA ILE A 40 4.66 37.38 -24.85
C ILE A 40 5.90 36.49 -24.95
N GLN A 41 6.83 36.80 -25.85
CA GLN A 41 8.17 36.20 -25.91
C GLN A 41 9.16 36.96 -25.01
N LEU A 42 9.96 36.22 -24.24
CA LEU A 42 11.25 36.63 -23.65
C LEU A 42 12.19 35.39 -23.62
N PRO A 43 13.52 35.54 -23.45
CA PRO A 43 14.48 34.84 -24.31
C PRO A 43 15.06 33.53 -23.77
N SER A 44 15.76 32.85 -24.68
CA SER A 44 16.55 31.63 -24.46
C SER A 44 17.70 31.79 -23.46
N ILE A 45 17.90 30.78 -22.62
CA ILE A 45 19.15 30.48 -21.91
C ILE A 45 19.62 29.10 -22.38
N SER A 46 20.94 28.91 -22.54
CA SER A 46 21.55 27.74 -23.18
C SER A 46 22.58 27.05 -22.28
N HIS A 47 22.87 25.77 -22.61
CA HIS A 47 23.83 24.87 -21.95
C HIS A 47 23.40 24.41 -20.52
N ASN A 48 23.78 23.23 -20.03
CA ASN A 48 24.79 22.28 -20.52
C ASN A 48 24.24 20.94 -21.05
N THR A 49 24.97 20.36 -22.00
CA THR A 49 24.76 19.01 -22.52
C THR A 49 25.48 17.97 -21.67
N TYR A 50 24.76 17.04 -21.07
CA TYR A 50 25.32 15.73 -20.70
C TYR A 50 25.12 14.73 -21.84
N LYS A 51 26.16 13.94 -22.14
CA LYS A 51 26.18 13.05 -23.29
C LYS A 51 25.45 11.74 -22.97
N TYR A 52 24.42 11.41 -23.75
CA TYR A 52 23.92 10.04 -23.82
C TYR A 52 24.92 9.16 -24.56
N THR A 53 25.50 8.17 -23.87
CA THR A 53 26.29 7.11 -24.50
C THR A 53 25.33 6.06 -25.06
N THR A 54 25.39 5.81 -26.36
CA THR A 54 24.51 4.86 -27.06
C THR A 54 24.89 3.41 -26.77
N ALA A 55 23.92 2.59 -26.35
CA ALA A 55 24.09 1.14 -26.27
C ALA A 55 23.66 0.46 -27.59
N THR A 56 24.61 -0.16 -28.28
CA THR A 56 24.39 -1.05 -29.44
C THR A 56 24.12 -2.50 -28.98
N PRO A 57 23.55 -3.38 -29.83
CA PRO A 57 22.83 -4.57 -29.34
C PRO A 57 23.71 -5.69 -28.78
N ARG A 58 23.11 -6.52 -27.92
CA ARG A 58 23.72 -7.71 -27.30
C ARG A 58 24.23 -8.70 -28.35
N SER A 59 25.52 -9.02 -28.30
CA SER A 59 26.11 -10.20 -28.95
C SER A 59 25.96 -11.46 -28.06
N LEU A 60 26.27 -12.63 -28.63
CA LEU A 60 26.14 -13.92 -27.96
C LEU A 60 26.99 -14.09 -26.69
N VAL A 61 26.49 -14.95 -25.81
CA VAL A 61 26.99 -15.38 -24.50
C VAL A 61 28.51 -15.39 -24.35
N ILE A 62 28.99 -14.63 -23.36
CA ILE A 62 30.23 -14.89 -22.61
C ILE A 62 29.86 -14.77 -21.14
N VAL A 63 30.28 -15.71 -20.30
CA VAL A 63 30.11 -15.60 -18.84
C VAL A 63 31.03 -14.50 -18.34
N THR A 64 30.46 -13.39 -17.86
CA THR A 64 31.20 -12.28 -17.25
C THR A 64 31.82 -12.74 -15.95
N ALA A 65 33.15 -12.80 -15.91
CA ALA A 65 33.88 -13.11 -14.68
C ALA A 65 33.65 -12.00 -13.65
N VAL A 66 33.45 -12.40 -12.39
CA VAL A 66 33.37 -11.47 -11.25
C VAL A 66 34.67 -10.66 -11.21
N LYS A 67 34.56 -9.33 -11.09
CA LYS A 67 35.70 -8.42 -11.00
C LYS A 67 36.68 -8.87 -9.90
N THR A 68 37.97 -8.70 -10.14
CA THR A 68 39.02 -8.89 -9.13
C THR A 68 38.86 -7.88 -7.99
N LEU A 69 39.53 -8.15 -6.86
CA LEU A 69 39.54 -7.23 -5.72
C LEU A 69 40.21 -5.90 -6.11
N SER A 70 41.19 -5.92 -7.02
CA SER A 70 41.82 -4.76 -7.67
C SER A 70 40.83 -3.96 -8.53
N ASP A 71 40.15 -4.59 -9.50
CA ASP A 71 39.25 -3.92 -10.47
C ASP A 71 37.89 -3.49 -9.88
N THR A 72 37.61 -3.84 -8.63
CA THR A 72 36.37 -3.47 -7.93
C THR A 72 36.50 -2.11 -7.24
N GLU A 73 35.51 -1.25 -7.45
CA GLU A 73 35.44 0.11 -6.88
C GLU A 73 35.20 0.07 -5.36
N LEU A 74 35.85 0.99 -4.64
CA LEU A 74 35.78 1.11 -3.18
C LEU A 74 34.67 2.11 -2.79
N VAL A 75 33.62 1.62 -2.14
CA VAL A 75 32.47 2.42 -1.72
C VAL A 75 32.58 2.77 -0.24
N ALA A 76 32.72 4.06 0.08
CA ALA A 76 32.70 4.54 1.47
C ALA A 76 31.30 4.34 2.10
N VAL A 77 31.27 3.82 3.33
CA VAL A 77 30.01 3.50 4.02
C VAL A 77 29.38 4.79 4.59
N PRO A 78 28.15 5.16 4.19
CA PRO A 78 27.54 6.42 4.63
C PRO A 78 26.92 6.29 6.04
N LEU A 79 26.85 7.43 6.74
CA LEU A 79 26.25 7.53 8.08
C LEU A 79 24.71 7.59 8.07
N THR A 80 24.09 7.69 6.88
CA THR A 80 22.65 7.89 6.67
C THR A 80 22.03 6.72 5.89
N ALA A 81 20.84 6.27 6.31
CA ALA A 81 20.20 5.07 5.76
C ALA A 81 19.75 5.22 4.29
N GLU A 82 19.41 6.45 3.88
CA GLU A 82 18.95 6.77 2.52
C GLU A 82 20.09 6.71 1.49
N GLU A 83 21.29 7.15 1.87
CA GLU A 83 22.50 6.96 1.07
C GLU A 83 22.96 5.49 1.05
N PHE A 84 22.72 4.75 2.13
CA PHE A 84 23.15 3.35 2.22
C PHE A 84 22.45 2.48 1.16
N ASN A 85 21.12 2.60 1.05
CA ASN A 85 20.31 1.81 0.10
C ASN A 85 20.55 2.19 -1.37
N SER A 86 21.10 3.38 -1.64
CA SER A 86 21.43 3.85 -2.99
C SER A 86 22.89 3.59 -3.40
N LYS A 87 23.78 3.28 -2.44
CA LYS A 87 25.20 2.96 -2.67
C LYS A 87 25.52 1.46 -2.62
N PHE A 88 24.75 0.66 -1.90
CA PHE A 88 25.01 -0.78 -1.74
C PHE A 88 23.87 -1.64 -2.34
N PRO A 89 24.18 -2.57 -3.26
CA PRO A 89 23.16 -3.40 -3.89
C PRO A 89 22.56 -4.42 -2.92
N SER A 90 21.27 -4.71 -3.12
CA SER A 90 20.55 -5.80 -2.45
C SER A 90 20.77 -7.18 -3.10
N GLU A 91 21.64 -7.23 -4.11
CA GLU A 91 21.93 -8.41 -4.93
C GLU A 91 22.79 -9.45 -4.19
N THR A 92 23.01 -10.60 -4.84
CA THR A 92 23.85 -11.68 -4.32
C THR A 92 25.28 -11.56 -4.83
N GLY A 93 26.27 -11.85 -3.98
CA GLY A 93 27.68 -11.79 -4.38
C GLY A 93 28.68 -11.84 -3.23
N VAL A 94 29.89 -11.36 -3.53
CA VAL A 94 31.04 -11.23 -2.62
C VAL A 94 31.23 -9.77 -2.19
N TYR A 95 31.72 -9.54 -0.98
CA TYR A 95 32.06 -8.21 -0.49
C TYR A 95 33.28 -8.25 0.44
N ALA A 96 34.02 -7.14 0.48
CA ALA A 96 35.27 -6.98 1.22
C ALA A 96 35.21 -5.69 2.02
N VAL A 97 35.40 -5.77 3.34
CA VAL A 97 35.21 -4.67 4.30
C VAL A 97 36.56 -4.19 4.81
N TYR A 98 36.79 -2.89 4.72
CA TYR A 98 38.02 -2.20 5.04
C TYR A 98 37.82 -1.21 6.20
N ASP A 99 38.87 -1.02 6.99
CA ASP A 99 38.87 -0.06 8.10
C ASP A 99 39.32 1.36 7.69
N LYS A 100 39.46 2.24 8.67
CA LYS A 100 39.87 3.65 8.52
C LYS A 100 41.29 3.88 7.97
N ASN A 101 42.10 2.82 7.87
CA ASN A 101 43.45 2.85 7.30
C ASN A 101 43.47 2.23 5.88
N ASP A 102 42.31 1.86 5.33
CA ASP A 102 42.13 1.05 4.13
C ASP A 102 42.81 -0.35 4.22
N GLU A 103 42.97 -0.91 5.43
CA GLU A 103 43.35 -2.32 5.61
C GLU A 103 42.12 -3.25 5.52
N LEU A 104 42.26 -4.39 4.83
CA LEU A 104 41.17 -5.35 4.62
C LEU A 104 40.92 -6.19 5.88
N GLN A 105 39.78 -5.95 6.53
CA GLN A 105 39.41 -6.63 7.77
C GLN A 105 38.63 -7.93 7.52
N PHE A 106 37.78 -8.00 6.50
CA PHE A 106 36.93 -9.18 6.26
C PHE A 106 36.48 -9.32 4.79
N VAL A 107 36.46 -10.55 4.27
CA VAL A 107 35.82 -10.92 2.99
C VAL A 107 34.69 -11.91 3.24
N GLY A 108 33.48 -11.58 2.77
CA GLY A 108 32.28 -12.38 2.95
C GLY A 108 31.49 -12.60 1.66
N ILE A 109 30.54 -13.54 1.71
CA ILE A 109 29.54 -13.77 0.65
C ILE A 109 28.14 -13.64 1.24
N SER A 110 27.17 -13.15 0.46
CA SER A 110 25.78 -13.08 0.90
C SER A 110 24.79 -13.05 -0.26
N ARG A 111 23.54 -13.45 0.03
CA ARG A 111 22.37 -13.32 -0.85
C ARG A 111 21.75 -11.93 -0.88
N ASN A 112 22.19 -11.04 0.01
CA ASN A 112 21.90 -9.61 -0.04
C ASN A 112 23.10 -8.89 0.58
N ILE A 113 23.93 -8.27 -0.26
CA ILE A 113 25.19 -7.66 0.17
C ILE A 113 24.92 -6.46 1.10
N GLY A 114 24.06 -5.52 0.69
CA GLY A 114 23.71 -4.33 1.48
C GLY A 114 23.23 -4.66 2.89
N ALA A 115 22.28 -5.59 3.05
CA ALA A 115 21.77 -6.00 4.37
C ALA A 115 22.84 -6.67 5.25
N SER A 116 23.88 -7.25 4.65
CA SER A 116 24.99 -7.88 5.36
C SER A 116 26.00 -6.84 5.83
N VAL A 117 26.41 -5.93 4.93
CA VAL A 117 27.26 -4.77 5.26
C VAL A 117 26.60 -3.89 6.33
N PHE A 118 25.28 -3.65 6.24
CA PHE A 118 24.51 -2.92 7.24
C PHE A 118 24.45 -3.62 8.60
N SER A 119 24.45 -4.96 8.61
CA SER A 119 24.54 -5.73 9.85
C SER A 119 25.91 -5.57 10.50
N HIS A 120 26.99 -5.60 9.71
CA HIS A 120 28.37 -5.45 10.20
C HIS A 120 28.64 -4.03 10.70
N LEU A 121 28.19 -3.00 9.97
CA LEU A 121 28.25 -1.60 10.39
C LEU A 121 27.59 -1.38 11.76
N LYS A 122 26.52 -2.12 12.08
CA LYS A 122 25.84 -2.07 13.38
C LYS A 122 26.52 -2.84 14.50
N SER A 123 27.37 -3.84 14.19
CA SER A 123 28.07 -4.65 15.20
C SER A 123 29.51 -4.19 15.45
N VAL A 124 30.22 -3.73 14.42
CA VAL A 124 31.62 -3.27 14.47
C VAL A 124 31.85 -2.03 13.60
N PRO A 125 31.23 -0.88 13.92
CA PRO A 125 31.33 0.34 13.10
C PRO A 125 32.77 0.83 12.89
N GLU A 126 33.65 0.64 13.88
CA GLU A 126 35.06 1.05 13.83
C GLU A 126 35.90 0.30 12.77
N LEU A 127 35.40 -0.84 12.27
CA LEU A 127 36.05 -1.68 11.27
C LEU A 127 35.31 -1.67 9.91
N CYS A 128 34.24 -0.88 9.77
CA CYS A 128 33.34 -0.86 8.60
C CYS A 128 33.35 0.51 7.90
N CYS A 129 34.51 0.98 7.45
CA CYS A 129 34.66 2.34 6.91
C CYS A 129 34.43 2.40 5.40
N SER A 130 34.98 1.44 4.65
CA SER A 130 34.84 1.35 3.19
C SER A 130 34.65 -0.11 2.77
N VAL A 131 33.96 -0.35 1.65
CA VAL A 131 33.59 -1.70 1.20
C VAL A 131 33.71 -1.82 -0.32
N LYS A 132 34.33 -2.90 -0.79
CA LYS A 132 34.28 -3.35 -2.20
C LYS A 132 33.18 -4.39 -2.38
N VAL A 133 32.45 -4.33 -3.51
CA VAL A 133 31.29 -5.18 -3.79
C VAL A 133 31.41 -5.83 -5.17
N GLY A 134 31.42 -7.17 -5.19
CA GLY A 134 31.41 -8.00 -6.40
C GLY A 134 30.07 -8.71 -6.52
N VAL A 135 29.16 -8.13 -7.31
CA VAL A 135 27.88 -8.77 -7.68
C VAL A 135 28.16 -10.00 -8.55
N VAL A 136 27.32 -11.03 -8.43
CA VAL A 136 27.42 -12.26 -9.22
C VAL A 136 26.09 -12.51 -9.93
N ASP A 137 26.09 -12.36 -11.26
CA ASP A 137 24.89 -12.41 -12.12
C ASP A 137 24.14 -13.75 -12.02
N ASP A 138 24.88 -14.88 -12.00
CA ASP A 138 24.38 -16.25 -11.81
C ASP A 138 24.89 -16.84 -10.48
N PRO A 139 24.26 -16.54 -9.33
CA PRO A 139 24.85 -16.77 -8.02
C PRO A 139 24.59 -18.18 -7.45
N ASP A 140 25.29 -19.18 -7.99
CA ASP A 140 25.34 -20.52 -7.39
C ASP A 140 26.36 -20.60 -6.21
N ARG A 141 26.28 -21.68 -5.42
CA ARG A 141 27.16 -21.87 -4.25
C ARG A 141 28.64 -21.96 -4.63
N THR A 142 28.94 -22.52 -5.79
CA THR A 142 30.28 -22.76 -6.33
C THR A 142 30.91 -21.47 -6.84
N ALA A 143 30.18 -20.69 -7.65
CA ALA A 143 30.56 -19.37 -8.15
C ALA A 143 30.82 -18.38 -7.01
N LEU A 144 29.93 -18.32 -6.00
CA LEU A 144 30.14 -17.48 -4.82
C LEU A 144 31.39 -17.90 -4.03
N THR A 145 31.62 -19.20 -3.87
CA THR A 145 32.84 -19.72 -3.20
C THR A 145 34.10 -19.42 -4.02
N GLN A 146 34.02 -19.44 -5.36
CA GLN A 146 35.13 -19.14 -6.26
C GLN A 146 35.46 -17.63 -6.27
N ALA A 147 34.46 -16.76 -6.31
CA ALA A 147 34.64 -15.31 -6.18
C ALA A 147 35.30 -14.94 -4.85
N TRP A 148 34.81 -15.53 -3.75
CA TRP A 148 35.41 -15.38 -2.41
C TRP A 148 36.87 -15.84 -2.37
N LYS A 149 37.18 -17.02 -2.93
CA LYS A 149 38.56 -17.51 -3.05
C LYS A 149 39.44 -16.56 -3.84
N SER A 150 38.98 -16.08 -5.00
CA SER A 150 39.75 -15.15 -5.84
C SER A 150 40.16 -13.90 -5.07
N TRP A 151 39.23 -13.27 -4.34
CA TRP A 151 39.51 -12.07 -3.55
C TRP A 151 40.42 -12.35 -2.34
N MET A 152 40.27 -13.51 -1.69
CA MET A 152 41.15 -13.94 -0.60
C MET A 152 42.58 -14.25 -1.09
N GLU A 153 42.72 -14.99 -2.19
CA GLU A 153 44.01 -15.34 -2.79
C GLU A 153 44.75 -14.09 -3.31
N GLU A 154 44.04 -13.15 -3.92
CA GLU A 154 44.59 -11.86 -4.36
C GLU A 154 45.11 -11.00 -3.18
N HIS A 155 44.36 -10.92 -2.08
CA HIS A 155 44.83 -10.23 -0.87
C HIS A 155 46.03 -10.92 -0.22
N ILE A 156 46.03 -12.26 -0.15
CA ILE A 156 47.13 -13.04 0.42
C ILE A 156 48.39 -12.90 -0.44
N GLN A 157 48.27 -12.84 -1.77
CA GLN A 157 49.40 -12.57 -2.66
C GLN A 157 49.95 -11.13 -2.50
N ALA A 158 49.07 -10.14 -2.30
CA ALA A 158 49.48 -8.74 -2.14
C ALA A 158 50.11 -8.42 -0.76
N THR A 159 49.65 -9.07 0.32
CA THR A 159 50.01 -8.69 1.71
C THR A 159 50.73 -9.78 2.51
N GLY A 160 50.72 -11.03 2.04
CA GLY A 160 51.20 -12.20 2.78
C GLY A 160 50.34 -12.60 3.98
N LYS A 161 49.14 -12.00 4.16
CA LYS A 161 48.28 -12.19 5.35
C LYS A 161 46.83 -12.54 4.99
N ILE A 162 46.20 -13.29 5.88
CA ILE A 162 44.75 -13.53 5.89
C ILE A 162 44.08 -12.31 6.55
N PRO A 163 42.93 -11.81 6.05
CA PRO A 163 42.16 -10.76 6.72
C PRO A 163 41.75 -11.21 8.15
N PRO A 164 41.93 -10.38 9.20
CA PRO A 164 41.70 -10.79 10.59
C PRO A 164 40.31 -11.38 10.86
N GLY A 165 39.29 -10.91 10.16
CA GLY A 165 37.91 -11.40 10.25
C GLY A 165 37.66 -12.78 9.63
N ASN A 166 38.62 -13.31 8.86
CA ASN A 166 38.56 -14.62 8.21
C ASN A 166 39.48 -15.67 8.86
N GLU A 167 40.22 -15.31 9.92
CA GLU A 167 41.06 -16.24 10.67
C GLU A 167 40.24 -17.26 11.48
N SER A 168 40.76 -18.50 11.57
CA SER A 168 40.08 -19.63 12.22
C SER A 168 39.93 -19.42 13.73
N GLY A 169 38.76 -18.95 14.15
CA GLY A 169 38.41 -18.66 15.55
C GLY A 169 37.80 -17.27 15.74
N ASN A 170 38.02 -16.34 14.80
CA ASN A 170 37.41 -15.02 14.85
C ASN A 170 35.93 -15.08 14.45
N ASN A 171 35.04 -14.84 15.41
CA ASN A 171 33.57 -14.84 15.20
C ASN A 171 32.97 -13.43 15.09
N THR A 172 33.80 -12.38 14.98
CA THR A 172 33.37 -10.97 14.98
C THR A 172 32.42 -10.64 13.83
N TRP A 173 32.65 -11.23 12.66
CA TRP A 173 31.89 -11.01 11.41
C TRP A 173 30.85 -12.12 11.14
N VAL A 174 30.79 -13.13 12.02
CA VAL A 174 29.79 -14.20 11.92
C VAL A 174 28.51 -13.72 12.59
N ARG A 175 27.41 -13.73 11.83
CA ARG A 175 26.09 -13.33 12.34
C ARG A 175 25.74 -14.14 13.59
N GLN A 176 25.77 -13.48 14.75
CA GLN A 176 25.49 -14.11 16.03
C GLN A 176 24.14 -14.84 15.97
N PRO A 177 24.03 -16.06 16.56
CA PRO A 177 22.75 -16.74 16.67
C PRO A 177 21.75 -15.83 17.40
N PRO A 178 20.44 -15.93 17.10
CA PRO A 178 19.44 -15.06 17.71
C PRO A 178 19.56 -15.10 19.24
N LYS A 179 19.50 -13.92 19.88
CA LYS A 179 19.61 -13.77 21.34
C LYS A 179 18.81 -14.88 22.02
N LYS A 180 19.44 -15.60 22.97
CA LYS A 180 18.80 -16.71 23.72
C LYS A 180 17.39 -16.28 24.10
N LYS A 181 16.36 -17.01 23.61
CA LYS A 181 14.96 -16.65 23.83
C LYS A 181 14.74 -16.43 25.32
N LYS A 182 14.15 -15.28 25.70
CA LYS A 182 13.74 -15.03 27.09
C LYS A 182 12.83 -16.19 27.53
N PRO A 183 13.03 -16.75 28.73
CA PRO A 183 12.08 -17.72 29.28
C PRO A 183 10.74 -17.01 29.53
N ASP A 184 9.64 -17.74 29.40
CA ASP A 184 8.31 -17.22 29.70
C ASP A 184 8.18 -16.91 31.20
N LEU A 185 7.50 -15.81 31.54
CA LEU A 185 7.33 -15.36 32.91
C LEU A 185 6.26 -16.19 33.65
N ARG A 186 6.57 -16.53 34.91
CA ARG A 186 5.71 -17.27 35.83
C ARG A 186 5.13 -16.29 36.86
N LEU A 187 3.80 -16.23 36.98
CA LEU A 187 3.14 -15.26 37.87
C LEU A 187 3.02 -15.74 39.32
N THR A 188 3.09 -17.05 39.57
CA THR A 188 3.01 -17.61 40.93
C THR A 188 4.20 -18.54 41.21
N PRO A 189 4.59 -18.73 42.49
CA PRO A 189 5.69 -19.63 42.87
C PRO A 189 5.31 -21.13 42.86
N GLY A 190 4.10 -21.50 42.43
CA GLY A 190 3.68 -22.89 42.21
C GLY A 190 2.38 -23.29 42.92
N HIS A 191 1.82 -24.41 42.48
CA HIS A 191 0.45 -24.91 42.74
C HIS A 191 0.02 -25.03 44.22
N ASN A 192 0.94 -25.02 45.18
CA ASN A 192 0.67 -25.22 46.62
C ASN A 192 0.98 -23.99 47.51
N VAL A 193 1.19 -22.81 46.93
CA VAL A 193 1.45 -21.58 47.70
C VAL A 193 0.22 -20.68 47.69
N GLN A 194 -0.27 -20.29 48.86
CA GLN A 194 -1.32 -19.26 48.94
C GLN A 194 -0.76 -17.91 48.47
N LEU A 195 -1.41 -17.33 47.46
CA LEU A 195 -1.07 -16.01 46.96
C LEU A 195 -1.36 -14.94 48.01
N THR A 196 -0.34 -14.16 48.37
CA THR A 196 -0.45 -13.03 49.31
C THR A 196 -1.22 -11.83 48.72
N VAL A 197 -1.50 -11.85 47.42
CA VAL A 197 -2.04 -10.74 46.61
C VAL A 197 -2.99 -11.33 45.54
N PRO A 198 -4.13 -10.69 45.20
CA PRO A 198 -5.01 -11.12 44.11
C PRO A 198 -4.30 -11.26 42.77
N LEU A 199 -4.72 -12.21 41.94
CA LEU A 199 -4.09 -12.48 40.63
C LEU A 199 -4.30 -11.32 39.65
N GLU A 200 -5.41 -10.59 39.81
CA GLU A 200 -5.74 -9.35 39.10
C GLU A 200 -4.67 -8.27 39.30
N GLU A 201 -4.14 -8.09 40.52
CA GLU A 201 -3.05 -7.14 40.80
C GLU A 201 -1.70 -7.59 40.26
N LEU A 202 -1.44 -8.90 40.22
CA LEU A 202 -0.20 -9.45 39.65
C LEU A 202 -0.16 -9.27 38.14
N ILE A 203 -1.32 -9.41 37.47
CA ILE A 203 -1.48 -9.03 36.06
C ILE A 203 -1.22 -7.53 35.91
N ASP A 204 -1.95 -6.67 36.64
CA ASP A 204 -1.85 -5.20 36.52
C ASP A 204 -0.41 -4.67 36.66
N LYS A 205 0.35 -5.20 37.64
CA LYS A 205 1.78 -4.90 37.82
C LYS A 205 2.60 -5.36 36.61
N LEU A 206 2.44 -6.61 36.17
CA LEU A 206 3.16 -7.15 35.00
C LEU A 206 2.94 -6.29 33.75
N VAL A 207 1.70 -5.87 33.48
CA VAL A 207 1.38 -5.08 32.26
C VAL A 207 1.91 -3.64 32.32
N LYS A 208 2.05 -3.07 33.53
CA LYS A 208 2.56 -1.70 33.72
C LYS A 208 4.09 -1.63 33.78
N GLU A 209 4.74 -2.65 34.32
CA GLU A 209 6.20 -2.74 34.37
C GLU A 209 6.82 -3.05 32.99
N ASN A 210 6.12 -3.78 32.12
CA ASN A 210 6.63 -4.25 30.84
C ASN A 210 5.94 -3.58 29.66
N LYS A 211 6.74 -3.01 28.73
CA LYS A 211 6.22 -2.27 27.56
C LYS A 211 5.32 -3.09 26.65
N VAL A 212 5.56 -4.39 26.50
CA VAL A 212 4.76 -5.32 25.69
C VAL A 212 4.66 -6.66 26.40
N VAL A 213 3.44 -7.15 26.63
CA VAL A 213 3.16 -8.45 27.27
C VAL A 213 2.22 -9.26 26.39
N ALA A 214 2.61 -10.50 26.08
CA ALA A 214 1.84 -11.43 25.26
C ALA A 214 1.39 -12.65 26.08
N PHE A 215 0.10 -12.68 26.43
CA PHE A 215 -0.52 -13.85 27.06
C PHE A 215 -0.89 -14.86 25.97
N ILE A 216 -0.19 -15.99 25.94
CA ILE A 216 -0.19 -16.97 24.84
C ILE A 216 -0.60 -18.37 25.35
N LYS A 217 -0.91 -19.29 24.41
CA LYS A 217 -1.14 -20.71 24.72
C LYS A 217 0.10 -21.50 24.31
N GLY A 218 0.76 -22.14 25.27
CA GLY A 218 2.12 -22.65 25.11
C GLY A 218 3.16 -21.54 25.30
N SER A 219 4.44 -21.93 25.27
CA SER A 219 5.60 -21.06 25.46
C SER A 219 6.07 -20.35 24.19
N ARG A 220 6.97 -19.37 24.31
CA ARG A 220 7.66 -18.74 23.16
C ARG A 220 8.54 -19.72 22.37
N SER A 221 8.92 -20.84 22.98
CA SER A 221 9.68 -21.94 22.37
C SER A 221 8.78 -23.03 21.78
N ALA A 222 7.62 -23.31 22.39
CA ALA A 222 6.67 -24.35 21.96
C ALA A 222 5.20 -23.83 22.08
N PRO A 223 4.74 -22.97 21.15
CA PRO A 223 3.37 -22.48 21.16
C PRO A 223 2.39 -23.60 20.80
N MET A 224 1.40 -23.83 21.67
CA MET A 224 0.39 -24.89 21.54
C MET A 224 -0.84 -24.44 20.73
N CYS A 225 -0.77 -23.31 20.04
CA CYS A 225 -1.87 -22.77 19.24
C CYS A 225 -1.34 -21.93 18.07
N GLY A 226 -1.83 -22.19 16.86
CA GLY A 226 -1.42 -21.45 15.64
C GLY A 226 -1.63 -19.94 15.71
N PHE A 227 -2.64 -19.47 16.47
CA PHE A 227 -2.84 -18.04 16.72
C PHE A 227 -1.74 -17.44 17.60
N SER A 228 -1.30 -18.15 18.65
CA SER A 228 -0.14 -17.75 19.46
C SER A 228 1.15 -17.80 18.65
N GLN A 229 1.34 -18.82 17.80
CA GLN A 229 2.48 -18.93 16.90
C GLN A 229 2.53 -17.76 15.89
N LYS A 230 1.40 -17.36 15.29
CA LYS A 230 1.36 -16.19 14.37
C LYS A 230 1.72 -14.88 15.11
N VAL A 231 1.24 -14.69 16.34
CA VAL A 231 1.58 -13.52 17.17
C VAL A 231 3.07 -13.48 17.53
N ILE A 232 3.66 -14.59 17.97
CA ILE A 232 5.10 -14.71 18.23
C ILE A 232 5.89 -14.35 16.96
N GLY A 233 5.50 -14.89 15.80
CA GLY A 233 6.15 -14.61 14.52
C GLY A 233 6.06 -13.15 14.08
N ILE A 234 4.94 -12.46 14.35
CA ILE A 234 4.79 -11.02 14.08
C ILE A 234 5.70 -10.18 14.98
N LEU A 235 5.71 -10.47 16.29
CA LEU A 235 6.54 -9.71 17.25
C LEU A 235 8.05 -9.94 17.00
N GLU A 236 8.45 -11.18 16.74
CA GLU A 236 9.84 -11.53 16.38
C GLU A 236 10.26 -10.93 15.02
N SER A 237 9.37 -10.88 14.01
CA SER A 237 9.70 -10.30 12.69
C SER A 237 9.84 -8.77 12.71
N GLN A 238 9.21 -8.09 13.67
CA GLN A 238 9.35 -6.65 13.89
C GLN A 238 10.49 -6.29 14.85
N GLY A 239 11.19 -7.28 15.42
CA GLY A 239 12.28 -7.06 16.37
C GLY A 239 11.84 -6.41 17.68
N VAL A 240 10.55 -6.49 18.01
CA VAL A 240 9.97 -5.93 19.24
C VAL A 240 10.47 -6.75 20.43
N ASP A 241 10.91 -6.08 21.49
CA ASP A 241 11.16 -6.76 22.76
C ASP A 241 9.84 -6.85 23.56
N TYR A 242 9.51 -8.06 24.00
CA TYR A 242 8.24 -8.38 24.68
C TYR A 242 8.45 -9.51 25.69
N GLU A 243 7.61 -9.52 26.71
CA GLU A 243 7.49 -10.64 27.65
C GLU A 243 6.31 -11.55 27.28
N SER A 244 6.40 -12.83 27.61
CA SER A 244 5.41 -13.85 27.27
C SER A 244 5.03 -14.69 28.49
N VAL A 245 3.75 -15.02 28.60
CA VAL A 245 3.16 -15.78 29.72
C VAL A 245 2.22 -16.85 29.14
N ASP A 246 2.38 -18.10 29.56
CA ASP A 246 1.51 -19.19 29.12
C ASP A 246 0.24 -19.29 29.97
N VAL A 247 -0.93 -19.18 29.33
CA VAL A 247 -2.27 -19.33 29.93
C VAL A 247 -2.79 -20.78 29.90
N LEU A 248 -1.91 -21.75 29.67
CA LEU A 248 -2.11 -23.21 29.89
C LEU A 248 -1.31 -23.75 31.08
N ASP A 249 -0.42 -22.96 31.71
CA ASP A 249 0.42 -23.42 32.81
C ASP A 249 -0.40 -23.50 34.13
N GLU A 250 -0.97 -24.66 34.41
CA GLU A 250 -1.74 -24.90 35.65
C GLU A 250 -0.85 -25.10 36.91
N GLU A 251 0.47 -25.23 36.74
CA GLU A 251 1.42 -25.34 37.86
C GLU A 251 1.80 -23.97 38.41
N TYR A 252 2.09 -23.00 37.52
CA TYR A 252 2.57 -21.66 37.87
C TYR A 252 1.57 -20.53 37.59
N ASN A 253 0.52 -20.76 36.79
CA ASN A 253 -0.46 -19.74 36.37
C ASN A 253 -1.93 -20.23 36.55
N ASN A 254 -2.22 -21.03 37.58
CA ASN A 254 -3.58 -21.53 37.86
C ASN A 254 -4.61 -20.36 37.97
N GLY A 255 -5.79 -20.53 37.37
CA GLY A 255 -6.85 -19.50 37.32
C GLY A 255 -6.61 -18.35 36.33
N LEU A 256 -5.37 -18.11 35.87
CA LEU A 256 -4.97 -16.95 35.06
C LEU A 256 -5.88 -16.71 33.84
N ARG A 257 -6.27 -17.78 33.15
CA ARG A 257 -7.14 -17.70 31.97
C ARG A 257 -8.49 -17.04 32.26
N GLU A 258 -9.13 -17.39 33.37
CA GLU A 258 -10.48 -16.91 33.68
C GLU A 258 -10.46 -15.56 34.39
N THR A 259 -9.38 -15.24 35.11
CA THR A 259 -9.11 -13.87 35.59
C THR A 259 -8.80 -12.92 34.42
N LEU A 260 -7.91 -13.29 33.47
CA LEU A 260 -7.56 -12.43 32.33
C LEU A 260 -8.77 -12.06 31.49
N LYS A 261 -9.69 -13.00 31.20
CA LYS A 261 -10.94 -12.70 30.47
C LYS A 261 -11.78 -11.61 31.16
N LYS A 262 -11.85 -11.62 32.49
CA LYS A 262 -12.58 -10.62 33.29
C LYS A 262 -11.84 -9.28 33.31
N TYR A 263 -10.54 -9.32 33.59
CA TYR A 263 -9.67 -8.13 33.68
C TYR A 263 -9.60 -7.35 32.36
N SER A 264 -9.42 -8.07 31.24
CA SER A 264 -9.31 -7.49 29.89
C SER A 264 -10.66 -7.23 29.21
N ASN A 265 -11.76 -7.76 29.78
CA ASN A 265 -13.06 -7.92 29.11
C ASN A 265 -12.96 -8.61 27.72
N TRP A 266 -11.94 -9.44 27.50
CA TRP A 266 -11.64 -10.05 26.19
C TRP A 266 -11.79 -11.57 26.20
N PRO A 267 -12.59 -12.17 25.28
CA PRO A 267 -13.00 -13.57 25.38
C PRO A 267 -11.97 -14.60 24.86
N THR A 268 -11.03 -14.19 24.01
CA THR A 268 -10.12 -15.09 23.30
C THR A 268 -8.66 -14.96 23.75
N PHE A 269 -7.79 -15.86 23.26
CA PHE A 269 -6.34 -15.83 23.43
C PHE A 269 -5.67 -16.22 22.10
N PRO A 270 -4.48 -15.67 21.77
CA PRO A 270 -3.63 -14.82 22.60
C PRO A 270 -4.21 -13.41 22.85
N GLN A 271 -3.74 -12.77 23.93
CA GLN A 271 -4.03 -11.37 24.27
C GLN A 271 -2.71 -10.60 24.33
N ILE A 272 -2.63 -9.45 23.66
CA ILE A 272 -1.44 -8.61 23.60
C ILE A 272 -1.75 -7.27 24.28
N PHE A 273 -0.92 -6.89 25.23
CA PHE A 273 -0.95 -5.60 25.89
C PHE A 273 0.29 -4.77 25.55
N VAL A 274 0.14 -3.45 25.51
CA VAL A 274 1.23 -2.49 25.30
C VAL A 274 1.05 -1.33 26.29
N ASN A 275 2.10 -1.00 27.04
CA ASN A 275 2.13 0.05 28.06
C ASN A 275 0.94 -0.01 29.07
N GLY A 276 0.51 -1.21 29.47
CA GLY A 276 -0.64 -1.42 30.35
C GLY A 276 -2.00 -1.62 29.66
N GLU A 277 -2.17 -1.18 28.41
CA GLU A 277 -3.45 -1.25 27.69
C GLU A 277 -3.57 -2.49 26.79
N LEU A 278 -4.77 -3.05 26.66
CA LEU A 278 -5.04 -4.17 25.77
C LEU A 278 -5.09 -3.68 24.31
N VAL A 279 -4.17 -4.16 23.47
CA VAL A 279 -4.17 -3.90 22.02
C VAL A 279 -5.07 -4.89 21.27
N GLY A 280 -5.22 -6.11 21.79
CA GLY A 280 -6.22 -7.08 21.31
C GLY A 280 -5.65 -8.47 21.04
N GLY A 281 -6.28 -9.18 20.09
CA GLY A 281 -5.96 -10.57 19.75
C GLY A 281 -5.04 -10.77 18.54
N CYS A 282 -4.84 -12.04 18.17
CA CYS A 282 -4.06 -12.45 16.99
C CYS A 282 -4.59 -11.85 15.67
N ASP A 283 -5.90 -11.68 15.56
CA ASP A 283 -6.60 -11.09 14.43
C ASP A 283 -6.32 -9.59 14.29
N ILE A 284 -6.41 -8.83 15.38
CA ILE A 284 -6.05 -7.41 15.42
C ILE A 284 -4.56 -7.22 15.12
N LEU A 285 -3.68 -7.97 15.77
CA LEU A 285 -2.24 -7.87 15.56
C LEU A 285 -1.84 -8.28 14.12
N SER A 286 -2.50 -9.29 13.55
CA SER A 286 -2.37 -9.63 12.13
C SER A 286 -2.79 -8.46 11.25
N SER A 287 -3.94 -7.86 11.52
CA SER A 287 -4.46 -6.75 10.73
C SER A 287 -3.56 -5.51 10.83
N MET A 288 -2.98 -5.21 11.99
CA MET A 288 -1.98 -4.14 12.15
C MET A 288 -0.71 -4.42 11.34
N TYR A 289 -0.16 -5.63 11.43
CA TYR A 289 1.02 -6.05 10.66
C TYR A 289 0.78 -6.06 9.14
N GLU A 290 -0.42 -6.48 8.71
CA GLU A 290 -0.80 -6.51 7.30
C GLU A 290 -1.07 -5.09 6.76
N LYS A 291 -1.67 -4.18 7.57
CA LYS A 291 -1.79 -2.74 7.25
C LYS A 291 -0.43 -2.06 7.11
N GLY A 292 0.51 -2.36 8.02
CA GLY A 292 1.88 -1.82 7.98
C GLY A 292 2.69 -2.18 6.72
N ARG A 293 2.17 -3.10 5.89
CA ARG A 293 2.76 -3.50 4.60
C ARG A 293 1.99 -3.00 3.38
N PHE A 294 0.87 -2.29 3.56
CA PHE A 294 0.02 -1.80 2.47
C PHE A 294 0.07 -0.27 2.38
N LYS A 295 0.97 0.25 1.53
CA LYS A 295 1.02 1.69 1.25
C LYS A 295 -0.03 2.05 0.19
N LEU A 296 -0.81 3.09 0.46
CA LEU A 296 -1.90 3.54 -0.40
C LEU A 296 -1.41 4.69 -1.29
N HIS A 297 -1.16 4.39 -2.57
CA HIS A 297 -0.60 5.36 -3.52
C HIS A 297 -1.71 6.25 -4.09
N ASP A 298 -1.63 7.55 -3.82
CA ASP A 298 -2.63 8.54 -4.26
C ASP A 298 -2.33 9.15 -5.66
N GLN A 299 -1.09 8.95 -6.12
CA GLN A 299 -0.54 9.38 -7.40
C GLN A 299 0.26 8.22 -8.02
N LEU A 300 0.07 8.02 -9.32
CA LEU A 300 0.72 6.96 -10.09
C LEU A 300 1.39 7.56 -11.34
N GLU A 301 2.51 7.00 -11.75
CA GLU A 301 3.16 7.29 -13.02
C GLU A 301 2.58 6.37 -14.11
N LEU A 302 2.04 6.98 -15.17
CA LEU A 302 1.67 6.33 -16.42
C LEU A 302 2.77 6.56 -17.46
N LEU A 303 3.41 5.47 -17.88
CA LEU A 303 4.39 5.40 -18.94
C LEU A 303 3.75 4.81 -20.20
N GLU A 304 3.72 5.57 -21.29
CA GLU A 304 3.26 5.12 -22.59
C GLU A 304 4.44 4.62 -23.43
N PHE A 305 4.55 3.30 -23.62
CA PHE A 305 5.49 2.68 -24.56
C PHE A 305 4.81 2.41 -25.91
N LYS A 306 5.57 1.96 -26.92
CA LYS A 306 5.00 1.63 -28.23
C LYS A 306 3.98 0.49 -28.14
N ASP A 307 4.35 -0.58 -27.44
CA ASP A 307 3.65 -1.87 -27.45
C ASP A 307 2.93 -2.17 -26.11
N GLN A 308 3.10 -1.35 -25.08
CA GLN A 308 2.40 -1.46 -23.78
C GLN A 308 2.18 -0.10 -23.09
N TYR A 309 1.37 -0.10 -22.04
CA TYR A 309 1.33 0.93 -20.99
C TYR A 309 1.92 0.35 -19.70
N VAL A 310 2.61 1.14 -18.89
CA VAL A 310 3.01 0.76 -17.53
C VAL A 310 2.45 1.77 -16.54
N ILE A 311 1.81 1.29 -15.47
CA ILE A 311 1.24 2.10 -14.39
C ILE A 311 1.86 1.64 -13.08
N LYS A 312 2.60 2.53 -12.40
CA LYS A 312 3.31 2.22 -11.15
C LYS A 312 3.24 3.36 -10.14
N SER A 313 3.57 3.10 -8.88
CA SER A 313 3.69 4.15 -7.88
C SER A 313 4.92 5.03 -8.10
N VAL A 314 4.75 6.33 -7.88
CA VAL A 314 5.86 7.31 -7.82
C VAL A 314 6.74 7.06 -6.59
N GLU A 315 6.17 6.56 -5.50
CA GLU A 315 6.85 6.34 -4.22
C GLU A 315 7.40 4.93 -4.04
N SER A 316 7.08 4.02 -4.96
CA SER A 316 7.49 2.61 -4.91
C SER A 316 7.47 2.05 -6.34
N PRO A 317 8.53 2.29 -7.15
CA PRO A 317 8.52 1.98 -8.58
C PRO A 317 8.18 0.52 -8.92
N ASP A 318 8.60 -0.40 -8.06
CA ASP A 318 8.39 -1.85 -8.19
C ASP A 318 6.90 -2.25 -7.99
N GLN A 319 6.07 -1.34 -7.46
CA GLN A 319 4.64 -1.57 -7.25
C GLN A 319 3.84 -0.98 -8.41
N GLY A 320 3.53 -1.82 -9.39
CA GLY A 320 2.75 -1.46 -10.56
C GLY A 320 2.25 -2.65 -11.37
N PHE A 321 1.75 -2.36 -12.56
CA PHE A 321 1.33 -3.33 -13.57
C PHE A 321 1.58 -2.79 -14.99
N SER A 322 1.83 -3.70 -15.92
CA SER A 322 1.83 -3.43 -17.37
C SER A 322 0.46 -3.75 -17.98
N ILE A 323 0.20 -3.16 -19.15
CA ILE A 323 -0.97 -3.42 -19.98
C ILE A 323 -0.54 -3.50 -21.43
N ASP A 324 -0.63 -4.66 -22.06
CA ASP A 324 -0.25 -4.84 -23.47
C ASP A 324 -1.22 -4.08 -24.40
N ARG A 325 -0.71 -3.37 -25.41
CA ARG A 325 -1.54 -2.60 -26.36
C ARG A 325 -2.23 -3.47 -27.41
N ARG A 326 -1.84 -4.73 -27.54
CA ARG A 326 -2.32 -5.67 -28.56
C ARG A 326 -3.66 -6.29 -28.18
N ASP A 327 -3.82 -6.67 -26.91
CA ASP A 327 -5.00 -7.34 -26.36
C ASP A 327 -5.57 -6.71 -25.08
N GLY A 328 -4.80 -5.86 -24.39
CA GLY A 328 -5.16 -5.26 -23.11
C GLY A 328 -5.12 -6.22 -21.92
N ASN A 329 -4.33 -7.29 -22.00
CA ASN A 329 -4.00 -8.10 -20.84
C ASN A 329 -3.18 -7.29 -19.84
N ILE A 330 -3.43 -7.53 -18.55
CA ILE A 330 -2.84 -6.80 -17.43
C ILE A 330 -1.95 -7.78 -16.66
N GLU A 331 -0.67 -7.44 -16.52
CA GLU A 331 0.32 -8.26 -15.81
C GLU A 331 0.98 -7.47 -14.69
N PRO A 332 1.40 -8.11 -13.58
CA PRO A 332 2.18 -7.44 -12.54
C PRO A 332 3.50 -6.94 -13.12
N LEU A 333 4.04 -5.86 -12.54
CA LEU A 333 5.30 -5.29 -13.03
C LEU A 333 6.46 -6.28 -12.84
N ASN A 334 7.10 -6.66 -13.95
CA ASN A 334 8.37 -7.39 -14.00
C ASN A 334 9.48 -6.44 -14.49
N ASP A 335 10.75 -6.71 -14.15
CA ASP A 335 11.89 -5.83 -14.49
C ASP A 335 12.02 -5.56 -16.01
N GLU A 336 11.69 -6.56 -16.84
CA GLU A 336 11.70 -6.44 -18.30
C GLU A 336 10.68 -5.41 -18.84
N ALA A 337 9.63 -5.08 -18.08
CA ALA A 337 8.59 -4.15 -18.51
C ALA A 337 9.07 -2.68 -18.63
N CYS A 338 10.25 -2.35 -18.08
CA CYS A 338 10.87 -1.03 -18.22
C CYS A 338 11.99 -0.99 -19.28
N SER A 339 12.09 -1.99 -20.18
CA SER A 339 13.15 -2.13 -21.19
C SER A 339 13.07 -1.17 -22.39
N GLY A 340 12.95 0.13 -22.14
CA GLY A 340 13.02 1.17 -23.19
C GLY A 340 12.81 2.58 -22.66
N SER A 341 12.91 3.57 -23.54
CA SER A 341 12.43 4.93 -23.24
C SER A 341 10.92 5.04 -23.47
N PRO A 342 10.13 5.56 -22.52
CA PRO A 342 8.72 5.83 -22.74
C PRO A 342 8.55 6.93 -23.80
N SER A 343 7.53 6.80 -24.63
CA SER A 343 7.14 7.82 -25.62
C SER A 343 6.43 9.01 -24.98
N GLN A 344 5.75 8.78 -23.84
CA GLN A 344 5.18 9.81 -23.00
C GLN A 344 5.14 9.34 -21.54
N THR A 345 5.45 10.24 -20.61
CA THR A 345 5.25 10.07 -19.16
C THR A 345 4.15 11.03 -18.71
N SER A 346 3.27 10.60 -17.81
CA SER A 346 2.23 11.44 -17.22
C SER A 346 1.80 10.95 -15.84
N THR A 347 1.36 11.85 -14.96
CA THR A 347 0.76 11.48 -13.68
C THR A 347 -0.71 11.16 -13.85
N ILE A 348 -1.18 10.06 -13.26
CA ILE A 348 -2.59 9.73 -13.11
C ILE A 348 -2.94 9.52 -11.63
N TYR A 349 -4.21 9.66 -11.31
CA TYR A 349 -4.72 9.61 -9.94
C TYR A 349 -5.52 8.33 -9.63
N GLY A 350 -5.51 7.37 -10.55
CA GLY A 350 -6.15 6.06 -10.40
C GLY A 350 -6.64 5.49 -11.73
N VAL A 351 -6.87 4.18 -11.74
CA VAL A 351 -7.51 3.47 -12.85
C VAL A 351 -8.96 3.17 -12.47
N ALA A 352 -9.91 3.68 -13.24
CA ALA A 352 -11.33 3.53 -12.99
C ALA A 352 -11.90 2.19 -13.48
N GLY A 353 -11.20 1.51 -14.39
CA GLY A 353 -11.55 0.17 -14.88
C GLY A 353 -11.21 -0.07 -16.35
N THR A 354 -11.55 -1.25 -16.86
CA THR A 354 -11.43 -1.63 -18.27
C THR A 354 -12.80 -1.72 -18.94
N ILE A 355 -12.84 -1.62 -20.26
CA ILE A 355 -13.99 -2.00 -21.08
C ILE A 355 -13.50 -2.64 -22.38
N ARG A 356 -14.18 -3.72 -22.81
CA ARG A 356 -13.91 -4.37 -24.08
C ARG A 356 -14.93 -3.92 -25.12
N LEU A 357 -14.45 -3.42 -26.26
CA LEU A 357 -15.25 -3.09 -27.44
C LEU A 357 -14.97 -4.14 -28.55
N LEU A 358 -15.31 -3.85 -29.81
CA LEU A 358 -15.14 -4.82 -30.90
C LEU A 358 -13.65 -5.03 -31.23
N ALA A 359 -12.87 -3.96 -31.24
CA ALA A 359 -11.50 -3.98 -31.77
C ALA A 359 -10.42 -4.09 -30.69
N GLY A 360 -10.79 -4.20 -29.40
CA GLY A 360 -9.84 -4.37 -28.31
C GLY A 360 -10.38 -3.96 -26.94
N LYS A 361 -9.46 -3.80 -26.00
CA LYS A 361 -9.74 -3.28 -24.65
C LYS A 361 -9.36 -1.81 -24.54
N TYR A 362 -10.03 -1.14 -23.61
CA TYR A 362 -9.87 0.28 -23.34
C TYR A 362 -9.81 0.50 -21.83
N VAL A 363 -8.81 1.23 -21.36
CA VAL A 363 -8.55 1.38 -19.91
C VAL A 363 -8.83 2.82 -19.49
N LEU A 364 -9.80 3.03 -18.61
CA LEU A 364 -10.20 4.36 -18.16
C LEU A 364 -9.30 4.80 -17.00
N VAL A 365 -8.52 5.86 -17.21
CA VAL A 365 -7.64 6.45 -16.19
C VAL A 365 -8.11 7.85 -15.78
N ILE A 366 -7.97 8.16 -14.48
CA ILE A 366 -8.28 9.47 -13.92
C ILE A 366 -7.05 10.37 -14.09
N THR A 367 -7.08 11.25 -15.09
CA THR A 367 -5.96 12.15 -15.43
C THR A 367 -5.94 13.43 -14.60
N SER A 368 -7.07 13.79 -13.97
CA SER A 368 -7.13 14.95 -13.08
C SER A 368 -8.20 14.77 -12.00
N ARG A 369 -7.86 15.18 -10.78
CA ARG A 369 -8.76 15.28 -9.63
C ARG A 369 -8.68 16.68 -9.01
N LYS A 370 -9.74 17.10 -8.32
CA LYS A 370 -9.70 18.22 -7.35
C LYS A 370 -10.32 17.77 -6.04
N GLU A 371 -9.70 18.09 -4.91
CA GLU A 371 -10.31 17.92 -3.60
C GLU A 371 -11.65 18.69 -3.52
N ALA A 372 -12.69 18.03 -3.02
CA ALA A 372 -14.05 18.55 -2.90
C ALA A 372 -14.42 18.93 -1.46
N GLY A 373 -13.60 18.49 -0.49
CA GLY A 373 -13.89 18.50 0.94
C GLY A 373 -13.55 17.13 1.53
N THR A 374 -14.00 16.90 2.76
CA THR A 374 -13.71 15.69 3.53
C THR A 374 -14.98 14.93 3.94
N PHE A 375 -14.86 13.64 4.28
CA PHE A 375 -15.95 12.74 4.73
C PHE A 375 -15.33 11.76 5.73
N LEU A 376 -15.87 11.62 6.96
CA LEU A 376 -15.27 10.77 8.01
C LEU A 376 -13.79 11.10 8.31
N GLY A 377 -13.40 12.36 8.07
CA GLY A 377 -12.02 12.86 8.20
C GLY A 377 -11.10 12.61 7.02
N PHE A 378 -11.56 11.93 5.97
CA PHE A 378 -10.76 11.64 4.76
C PHE A 378 -10.95 12.67 3.67
N PRO A 379 -9.93 12.95 2.85
CA PRO A 379 -10.10 13.72 1.63
C PRO A 379 -11.01 12.99 0.63
N VAL A 380 -11.98 13.72 0.08
CA VAL A 380 -12.85 13.27 -1.01
C VAL A 380 -12.50 14.07 -2.26
N PHE A 381 -12.19 13.36 -3.33
CA PHE A 381 -11.74 13.93 -4.59
C PHE A 381 -12.86 13.87 -5.63
N ARG A 382 -13.13 15.01 -6.26
CA ARG A 382 -13.94 15.09 -7.48
C ARG A 382 -13.05 14.81 -8.68
N VAL A 383 -13.48 13.93 -9.57
CA VAL A 383 -12.85 13.74 -10.88
C VAL A 383 -13.04 15.02 -11.70
N THR A 384 -11.95 15.53 -12.29
CA THR A 384 -11.95 16.70 -13.17
C THR A 384 -11.56 16.39 -14.60
N SER A 385 -10.87 15.27 -14.85
CA SER A 385 -10.63 14.74 -16.19
C SER A 385 -10.35 13.23 -16.15
N MET A 386 -10.73 12.53 -17.22
CA MET A 386 -10.43 11.12 -17.46
C MET A 386 -9.98 10.95 -18.93
N LYS A 387 -9.25 9.86 -19.21
CA LYS A 387 -8.80 9.47 -20.55
C LYS A 387 -8.99 7.96 -20.70
N PHE A 388 -9.49 7.48 -21.83
CA PHE A 388 -9.31 6.09 -22.23
C PHE A 388 -7.94 5.87 -22.88
N LEU A 389 -7.19 4.91 -22.37
CA LEU A 389 -6.04 4.32 -23.02
C LEU A 389 -6.54 3.23 -24.00
N HIS A 390 -5.89 3.09 -25.16
CA HIS A 390 -6.39 2.27 -26.27
C HIS A 390 -5.51 1.03 -26.46
N CYS A 391 -6.06 -0.16 -26.22
CA CYS A 391 -5.41 -1.45 -26.48
C CYS A 391 -6.17 -2.15 -27.63
N ASN A 392 -6.09 -1.55 -28.82
CA ASN A 392 -6.95 -1.86 -29.97
C ASN A 392 -6.19 -2.09 -31.29
N GLU A 393 -4.95 -2.60 -31.21
CA GLU A 393 -4.13 -2.97 -32.39
C GLU A 393 -4.89 -3.85 -33.40
N ALA A 394 -5.78 -4.73 -32.93
CA ALA A 394 -6.59 -5.61 -33.77
C ALA A 394 -7.51 -4.86 -34.76
N LEU A 395 -7.84 -3.59 -34.48
CA LEU A 395 -8.59 -2.70 -35.38
C LEU A 395 -7.97 -2.62 -36.78
N LYS A 396 -6.65 -2.82 -36.91
CA LYS A 396 -5.96 -2.87 -38.22
C LYS A 396 -6.60 -3.91 -39.14
N PHE A 397 -6.91 -5.09 -38.61
CA PHE A 397 -7.41 -6.25 -39.33
C PHE A 397 -8.94 -6.33 -39.41
N SER A 398 -9.67 -5.58 -38.58
CA SER A 398 -11.13 -5.51 -38.57
C SER A 398 -11.75 -5.14 -39.93
N ASN A 399 -12.98 -5.60 -40.17
CA ASN A 399 -13.74 -5.30 -41.37
C ASN A 399 -14.30 -3.85 -41.37
N TYR A 400 -14.86 -3.40 -42.49
CA TYR A 400 -15.36 -2.02 -42.65
C TYR A 400 -16.50 -1.67 -41.69
N GLN A 401 -17.41 -2.62 -41.41
CA GLN A 401 -18.55 -2.38 -40.51
C GLN A 401 -18.10 -2.35 -39.05
N GLU A 402 -17.20 -3.26 -38.63
CA GLU A 402 -16.53 -3.20 -37.33
C GLU A 402 -15.81 -1.86 -37.11
N LYS A 403 -15.05 -1.38 -38.10
CA LYS A 403 -14.36 -0.09 -38.05
C LYS A 403 -15.32 1.10 -37.88
N LYS A 404 -16.50 1.04 -38.52
CA LYS A 404 -17.55 2.05 -38.39
C LYS A 404 -18.24 2.01 -37.01
N ASP A 405 -18.51 0.82 -36.50
CA ASP A 405 -19.17 0.64 -35.20
C ASP A 405 -18.22 0.96 -34.04
N GLU A 406 -16.93 0.66 -34.16
CA GLU A 406 -15.91 1.07 -33.18
C GLU A 406 -15.77 2.61 -33.11
N VAL A 407 -15.87 3.32 -34.23
CA VAL A 407 -15.93 4.79 -34.24
C VAL A 407 -17.18 5.31 -33.54
N TYR A 408 -18.32 4.62 -33.64
CA TYR A 408 -19.52 4.95 -32.87
C TYR A 408 -19.32 4.71 -31.36
N PHE A 409 -18.79 3.56 -30.95
CA PHE A 409 -18.48 3.29 -29.54
C PHE A 409 -17.45 4.26 -28.96
N MET A 410 -16.42 4.64 -29.73
CA MET A 410 -15.43 5.64 -29.33
C MET A 410 -16.06 7.02 -29.06
N ASN A 411 -17.11 7.40 -29.79
CA ASN A 411 -17.84 8.63 -29.51
C ASN A 411 -18.74 8.52 -28.27
N LEU A 412 -19.23 7.32 -27.92
CA LEU A 412 -19.88 7.07 -26.62
C LEU A 412 -18.86 7.13 -25.46
N LEU A 413 -17.64 6.62 -25.64
CA LEU A 413 -16.60 6.69 -24.61
C LEU A 413 -16.19 8.14 -24.29
N LYS A 414 -16.20 9.06 -25.27
CA LYS A 414 -16.01 10.51 -25.00
C LYS A 414 -17.09 11.11 -24.10
N VAL A 415 -18.32 10.61 -24.17
CA VAL A 415 -19.40 11.01 -23.24
C VAL A 415 -19.13 10.46 -21.83
N VAL A 416 -18.52 9.28 -21.71
CA VAL A 416 -18.09 8.70 -20.44
C VAL A 416 -16.94 9.53 -19.83
N GLU A 417 -15.91 9.89 -20.61
CA GLU A 417 -14.81 10.77 -20.18
C GLU A 417 -15.30 12.11 -19.63
N ALA A 418 -16.33 12.68 -20.27
CA ALA A 418 -16.94 13.96 -19.88
C ALA A 418 -17.96 13.86 -18.72
N THR A 419 -18.12 12.70 -18.06
CA THR A 419 -19.15 12.51 -17.02
C THR A 419 -18.90 13.42 -15.80
N PRO A 420 -19.78 14.40 -15.51
CA PRO A 420 -19.57 15.32 -14.40
C PRO A 420 -20.08 14.72 -13.07
N GLY A 421 -19.50 15.17 -11.96
CA GLY A 421 -19.99 14.82 -10.62
C GLY A 421 -19.62 13.41 -10.14
N LEU A 422 -18.55 12.83 -10.67
CA LEU A 422 -17.92 11.64 -10.10
C LEU A 422 -17.01 12.05 -8.93
N TYR A 423 -17.13 11.33 -7.81
CA TYR A 423 -16.36 11.53 -6.58
C TYR A 423 -15.83 10.19 -6.07
N TYR A 424 -14.70 10.22 -5.38
CA TYR A 424 -14.08 9.05 -4.75
C TYR A 424 -13.18 9.47 -3.58
N SER A 425 -12.76 8.51 -2.77
CA SER A 425 -11.67 8.63 -1.80
C SER A 425 -10.84 7.36 -1.86
N TYR A 426 -9.54 7.45 -1.58
CA TYR A 426 -8.64 6.30 -1.58
C TYR A 426 -8.80 5.48 -0.31
N GLU A 427 -8.96 6.18 0.82
CA GLU A 427 -8.96 5.61 2.16
C GLU A 427 -10.36 5.12 2.58
N THR A 428 -11.41 5.78 2.09
CA THR A 428 -12.78 5.54 2.61
C THR A 428 -13.83 5.24 1.56
N ASP A 429 -14.81 4.48 2.01
CA ASP A 429 -15.91 3.98 1.19
C ASP A 429 -17.10 4.94 1.26
N ILE A 430 -17.05 6.00 0.44
CA ILE A 430 -18.11 7.00 0.37
C ILE A 430 -19.46 6.44 -0.14
N THR A 431 -19.48 5.21 -0.66
CA THR A 431 -20.71 4.60 -1.19
C THR A 431 -21.66 4.12 -0.09
N LEU A 432 -21.13 3.81 1.09
CA LEU A 432 -21.93 3.43 2.25
C LEU A 432 -22.37 4.67 3.03
N ASN A 433 -23.65 4.71 3.45
CA ASN A 433 -24.06 5.61 4.53
C ASN A 433 -23.54 5.14 5.89
N LEU A 434 -23.37 6.08 6.81
CA LEU A 434 -22.87 5.81 8.16
C LEU A 434 -23.77 4.79 8.88
N GLN A 435 -25.09 4.85 8.70
CA GLN A 435 -26.01 3.88 9.31
C GLN A 435 -25.79 2.44 8.80
N ARG A 436 -25.47 2.26 7.50
CA ARG A 436 -25.07 0.96 6.95
C ARG A 436 -23.69 0.55 7.46
N ARG A 437 -22.71 1.46 7.47
CA ARG A 437 -21.35 1.21 7.99
C ARG A 437 -21.37 0.74 9.45
N CYS A 438 -22.17 1.36 10.31
CA CYS A 438 -22.35 0.95 11.72
C CYS A 438 -23.19 -0.34 11.91
N LYS A 439 -23.89 -0.82 10.86
CA LYS A 439 -24.62 -2.10 10.86
C LYS A 439 -23.80 -3.25 10.26
N LEU A 440 -22.62 -2.98 9.70
CA LEU A 440 -21.67 -4.03 9.31
C LEU A 440 -20.97 -4.55 10.57
N ALA A 441 -20.97 -5.87 10.74
CA ALA A 441 -20.14 -6.51 11.78
C ALA A 441 -18.65 -6.20 11.56
N GLU A 442 -17.85 -6.17 12.62
CA GLU A 442 -16.45 -5.75 12.57
C GLU A 442 -15.62 -6.56 11.53
N GLY A 443 -15.88 -7.86 11.41
CA GLY A 443 -15.29 -8.74 10.40
C GLY A 443 -15.70 -8.46 8.93
N TRP A 444 -16.58 -7.50 8.67
CA TRP A 444 -16.76 -6.92 7.33
C TRP A 444 -15.80 -5.76 7.05
N MET A 445 -15.38 -5.01 8.08
CA MET A 445 -14.51 -3.82 7.91
C MET A 445 -13.08 -4.17 7.45
N SER A 446 -12.66 -5.43 7.57
CA SER A 446 -11.37 -5.95 7.07
C SER A 446 -11.32 -6.24 5.55
N LYS A 447 -12.45 -6.14 4.83
CA LYS A 447 -12.53 -6.46 3.39
C LYS A 447 -12.16 -5.24 2.50
N PRO A 448 -11.57 -5.40 1.28
CA PRO A 448 -11.25 -4.32 0.32
C PRO A 448 -12.34 -3.24 0.08
N ILE A 449 -11.95 -2.01 -0.36
CA ILE A 449 -12.77 -0.96 -1.05
C ILE A 449 -14.08 -1.54 -1.59
N TRP A 450 -13.93 -2.12 -2.76
CA TRP A 450 -14.99 -2.68 -3.59
C TRP A 450 -15.79 -3.86 -2.98
N LYS A 451 -15.33 -4.49 -1.88
CA LYS A 451 -16.07 -5.57 -1.20
C LYS A 451 -17.02 -5.10 -0.11
N GLN A 452 -16.86 -3.89 0.39
CA GLN A 452 -17.81 -3.29 1.35
C GLN A 452 -18.83 -2.38 0.63
N ALA A 453 -18.40 -1.78 -0.48
CA ALA A 453 -19.14 -0.75 -1.21
C ALA A 453 -20.58 -1.15 -1.57
N ASP A 454 -21.52 -0.22 -1.43
CA ASP A 454 -22.92 -0.41 -1.82
C ASP A 454 -23.00 -0.51 -3.35
N PRO A 455 -23.38 -1.67 -3.93
CA PRO A 455 -23.30 -1.86 -5.37
C PRO A 455 -24.29 -0.99 -6.16
N ARG A 456 -25.21 -0.29 -5.49
CA ARG A 456 -26.10 0.74 -6.07
C ARG A 456 -25.35 2.02 -6.47
N PHE A 457 -24.21 2.32 -5.84
CA PHE A 457 -23.55 3.63 -5.95
C PHE A 457 -22.12 3.56 -6.51
N VAL A 458 -21.57 2.35 -6.70
CA VAL A 458 -20.33 2.15 -7.48
C VAL A 458 -20.63 2.42 -8.96
N TRP A 459 -20.30 3.61 -9.46
CA TRP A 459 -20.57 4.02 -10.85
C TRP A 459 -19.83 3.15 -11.88
N ASN A 460 -18.54 2.93 -11.65
CA ASN A 460 -17.63 2.16 -12.49
C ASN A 460 -17.71 0.63 -12.25
N ARG A 461 -18.77 0.11 -11.61
CA ARG A 461 -18.82 -1.29 -11.14
C ARG A 461 -18.45 -2.31 -12.22
N ASN A 462 -19.04 -2.19 -13.41
CA ASN A 462 -18.79 -3.12 -14.52
C ASN A 462 -17.42 -2.91 -15.17
N LEU A 463 -16.82 -1.72 -15.05
CA LEU A 463 -15.46 -1.47 -15.51
C LEU A 463 -14.41 -2.06 -14.56
N LEU A 464 -14.76 -2.17 -13.26
CA LEU A 464 -13.88 -2.72 -12.24
C LEU A 464 -13.80 -4.25 -12.26
N GLU A 465 -14.70 -4.96 -12.97
CA GLU A 465 -14.82 -6.43 -12.85
C GLU A 465 -13.51 -7.18 -13.16
N GLU A 466 -12.73 -6.77 -14.17
CA GLU A 466 -11.40 -7.37 -14.44
C GLU A 466 -10.32 -6.97 -13.41
N LEU A 467 -10.40 -5.77 -12.82
CA LEU A 467 -9.44 -5.30 -11.81
C LEU A 467 -9.73 -5.84 -10.40
N ILE A 468 -10.96 -6.28 -10.17
CA ILE A 468 -11.51 -6.70 -8.87
C ILE A 468 -10.97 -8.05 -8.39
N GLU A 469 -10.27 -8.81 -9.24
CA GLU A 469 -9.59 -10.02 -8.78
C GLU A 469 -8.34 -9.69 -7.91
N CYS A 470 -7.91 -8.41 -7.89
CA CYS A 470 -6.90 -7.83 -6.97
C CYS A 470 -7.52 -6.97 -5.82
N LYS A 471 -6.84 -6.79 -4.67
CA LYS A 471 -7.47 -6.37 -3.38
C LYS A 471 -6.63 -5.38 -2.52
N LEU A 472 -7.27 -4.37 -1.86
CA LEU A 472 -7.25 -4.06 -0.38
C LEU A 472 -7.86 -2.65 0.04
N LYS A 473 -7.51 -2.07 1.22
CA LYS A 473 -8.13 -0.92 1.98
C LYS A 473 -7.13 -0.20 2.94
N LEU A 474 -7.40 1.03 3.46
CA LEU A 474 -7.99 1.32 4.81
C LEU A 474 -8.06 2.83 5.26
N ASN A 475 -8.31 3.08 6.58
CA ASN A 475 -9.15 4.11 7.28
C ASN A 475 -8.51 4.62 8.63
N ASP A 476 -8.90 5.62 9.49
CA ASP A 476 -9.94 6.70 9.80
C ASP A 476 -9.36 7.58 10.98
N SER A 477 -9.61 8.86 11.34
CA SER A 477 -10.37 10.10 10.92
C SER A 477 -9.64 11.38 11.48
N PRO A 478 -10.07 12.66 11.23
CA PRO A 478 -10.74 13.45 12.31
C PRO A 478 -11.92 14.38 11.85
N ALA A 479 -12.49 15.19 12.77
CA ALA A 479 -13.87 15.74 12.72
C ALA A 479 -14.21 16.79 11.63
N VAL A 480 -15.41 16.66 11.02
CA VAL A 480 -15.89 17.35 9.79
C VAL A 480 -17.43 17.46 9.76
N ILE A 481 -18.00 18.44 9.03
CA ILE A 481 -19.40 18.42 8.56
C ILE A 481 -19.43 18.10 7.06
N THR A 482 -20.21 17.11 6.64
CA THR A 482 -20.26 16.64 5.24
C THR A 482 -21.69 16.60 4.69
N LEU A 483 -21.87 16.89 3.40
CA LEU A 483 -23.11 16.61 2.67
C LEU A 483 -22.77 15.81 1.41
N LEU A 484 -23.42 14.66 1.21
CA LEU A 484 -23.09 13.71 0.15
C LEU A 484 -24.37 13.14 -0.51
N SER A 485 -24.58 13.43 -1.80
CA SER A 485 -25.69 12.87 -2.59
C SER A 485 -25.19 11.80 -3.55
N ARG A 486 -25.73 10.57 -3.45
CA ARG A 486 -25.37 9.41 -4.29
C ARG A 486 -26.52 9.04 -5.21
N ARG A 487 -26.23 8.74 -6.50
CA ARG A 487 -27.25 8.36 -7.50
C ARG A 487 -27.15 6.87 -7.83
N CYS A 488 -28.29 6.17 -7.85
CA CYS A 488 -28.36 4.74 -8.10
C CYS A 488 -28.05 4.38 -9.56
N ASN A 489 -27.16 3.39 -9.76
CA ASN A 489 -26.76 2.86 -11.06
C ASN A 489 -27.76 1.83 -11.65
N ARG A 490 -28.53 1.12 -10.81
CA ARG A 490 -29.36 -0.04 -11.23
C ARG A 490 -30.37 0.28 -12.34
N ARG A 491 -30.96 1.48 -12.33
CA ARG A 491 -31.93 1.91 -13.34
C ARG A 491 -31.70 3.35 -13.81
N LEU A 492 -30.57 3.54 -14.49
CA LEU A 492 -30.28 4.78 -15.23
C LEU A 492 -31.27 5.00 -16.38
N GLY A 493 -31.48 6.27 -16.74
CA GLY A 493 -32.31 6.71 -17.87
C GLY A 493 -32.91 8.09 -17.64
N THR A 494 -33.31 8.80 -18.69
CA THR A 494 -33.91 10.13 -18.57
C THR A 494 -35.32 10.07 -17.96
N ARG A 495 -35.63 11.03 -17.07
CA ARG A 495 -36.87 11.06 -16.26
C ARG A 495 -38.18 11.11 -17.07
N MET A 496 -38.09 11.46 -18.35
CA MET A 496 -39.19 11.43 -19.32
C MET A 496 -39.52 10.02 -19.83
N TRP A 497 -38.51 9.14 -19.97
CA TRP A 497 -38.63 7.84 -20.65
C TRP A 497 -38.53 6.63 -19.72
N ARG A 498 -38.04 6.81 -18.48
CA ARG A 498 -38.08 5.78 -17.42
C ARG A 498 -38.65 6.40 -16.13
N ARG A 499 -39.92 6.14 -15.83
CA ARG A 499 -40.56 6.40 -14.53
C ARG A 499 -41.08 5.08 -13.93
N GLY A 500 -41.24 5.02 -12.61
CA GLY A 500 -41.70 3.84 -11.89
C GLY A 500 -40.59 2.84 -11.53
N ALA A 501 -41.00 1.70 -10.97
CA ALA A 501 -40.16 0.52 -10.72
C ALA A 501 -40.08 -0.38 -11.97
N ASN A 502 -39.14 -1.32 -12.00
CA ASN A 502 -39.13 -2.48 -12.90
C ASN A 502 -39.72 -3.71 -12.16
N LEU A 503 -39.68 -4.89 -12.78
CA LEU A 503 -40.16 -6.14 -12.16
C LEU A 503 -39.33 -6.51 -10.92
N GLU A 504 -38.08 -6.05 -10.88
CA GLU A 504 -37.11 -6.23 -9.81
C GLU A 504 -37.25 -5.18 -8.67
N GLY A 505 -38.19 -4.22 -8.80
CA GLY A 505 -38.48 -3.19 -7.78
C GLY A 505 -37.60 -1.93 -7.83
N ASP A 506 -36.55 -1.89 -8.64
CA ASP A 506 -35.65 -0.74 -8.79
C ASP A 506 -36.32 0.46 -9.47
N THR A 507 -36.33 1.59 -8.76
CA THR A 507 -36.87 2.86 -9.24
C THR A 507 -35.85 3.62 -10.08
N ALA A 508 -36.31 4.18 -11.20
CA ALA A 508 -35.46 4.97 -12.09
C ALA A 508 -35.05 6.31 -11.46
N ASN A 509 -33.76 6.64 -11.51
CA ASN A 509 -33.18 7.87 -10.93
C ASN A 509 -33.34 8.02 -9.41
N PHE A 510 -33.31 6.92 -8.65
CA PHE A 510 -33.16 6.98 -7.19
C PHE A 510 -31.88 7.73 -6.81
N ILE A 511 -32.00 8.65 -5.84
CA ILE A 511 -30.91 9.40 -5.23
C ILE A 511 -31.06 9.24 -3.71
N GLU A 512 -29.93 9.08 -3.02
CA GLU A 512 -29.83 9.02 -1.56
C GLU A 512 -28.94 10.18 -1.12
N THR A 513 -29.45 11.09 -0.28
CA THR A 513 -28.68 12.23 0.24
C THR A 513 -28.42 12.06 1.71
N GLU A 514 -27.16 12.22 2.12
CA GLU A 514 -26.69 12.04 3.47
C GLU A 514 -26.02 13.31 3.98
N GLN A 515 -26.49 13.83 5.11
CA GLN A 515 -25.82 14.88 5.87
C GLN A 515 -25.13 14.24 7.07
N LEU A 516 -23.81 14.41 7.18
CA LEU A 516 -22.99 13.98 8.30
C LEU A 516 -22.57 15.16 9.17
N LEU A 517 -22.59 14.95 10.48
CA LEU A 517 -22.04 15.83 11.51
C LEU A 517 -21.13 15.00 12.41
N GLU A 518 -19.85 15.37 12.49
CA GLU A 518 -18.86 14.70 13.34
C GLU A 518 -18.23 15.71 14.29
N THR A 519 -18.39 15.49 15.59
CA THR A 519 -17.99 16.41 16.67
C THR A 519 -17.64 15.62 17.93
N GLU A 520 -16.47 15.86 18.52
CA GLU A 520 -16.09 15.34 19.86
C GLU A 520 -16.29 13.82 20.04
N GLY A 521 -15.97 13.04 18.99
CA GLY A 521 -16.11 11.58 18.97
C GLY A 521 -17.51 11.07 18.56
N PHE A 522 -18.53 11.92 18.59
CA PHE A 522 -19.86 11.60 18.10
C PHE A 522 -19.94 11.75 16.57
N LYS A 523 -20.54 10.78 15.89
CA LYS A 523 -20.83 10.82 14.45
C LYS A 523 -22.33 10.65 14.22
N SER A 524 -22.97 11.65 13.62
CA SER A 524 -24.41 11.67 13.30
C SER A 524 -24.63 11.66 11.78
N SER A 525 -25.69 10.99 11.35
CA SER A 525 -26.09 10.88 9.94
C SER A 525 -27.60 11.07 9.80
N LEU A 526 -28.00 11.97 8.89
CA LEU A 526 -29.37 12.21 8.46
C LEU A 526 -29.48 11.82 6.99
N LEU A 527 -30.43 10.94 6.65
CA LEU A 527 -30.62 10.37 5.32
C LEU A 527 -31.95 10.81 4.70
N GLN A 528 -31.95 11.14 3.41
CA GLN A 528 -33.10 11.56 2.60
C GLN A 528 -33.12 10.87 1.23
#